data_AF-A0A6G7Y5X2-F1
#
_entry.id   AF-A0A6G7Y5X2-F1
#
_cell.length_a   1.000
_cell.length_b   1.000
_cell.length_c   1.000
_cell.angle_alpha   90.00
_cell.angle_beta   90.00
_cell.angle_gamma   90.00
#
_symmetry.space_group_name_H-M   'P 1'
#
loop_
_entity.id
_entity.type
_entity.pdbx_description
1 polymer ?
#
loop_
_entity_poly.entity_id
_entity_poly.type
_entity_poly.pdbx_seq_one_letter_code
_entity_poly.pdbx_strand_id
1 'polypeptide(L)'
;MTAGILGLGLLAGAWAGWSWLSPPDPVDPTEGVVVASTATPSGLRPTSAASHPPEPTPSVAPGTSSSVPEAAARVTPTPNPQQGTRVLRFELPSAGYASDVGTMEVADKGAISPPDFRRTWWIRDRGVLPSAAATDTTYLACHTDAKKAVTAVPCNKVNLGNVPVGADVRVTTDTEQLTYRITDALKIPRDDFASDAAVWGVNPGRLVWVSCYLSEGRRSDFNIVVIAELVRS
;
A
#
# COMPACT_ATOMS: atom_id res chain seq x y z
N MET A 1 45.10 13.49 -47.90
CA MET A 1 46.11 12.86 -47.04
C MET A 1 46.06 13.66 -45.74
N THR A 2 45.61 13.20 -44.58
CA THR A 2 45.84 11.96 -43.81
C THR A 2 44.75 11.97 -42.71
N ALA A 3 43.92 10.92 -42.58
CA ALA A 3 43.95 9.88 -41.55
C ALA A 3 43.85 10.35 -40.07
N GLY A 4 42.86 9.81 -39.34
CA GLY A 4 42.77 9.89 -37.88
C GLY A 4 41.53 9.20 -37.31
N ILE A 5 41.62 7.88 -37.07
CA ILE A 5 40.71 7.05 -36.26
C ILE A 5 41.17 7.11 -34.80
N LEU A 6 40.22 7.16 -33.84
CA LEU A 6 40.20 6.64 -32.45
C LEU A 6 39.10 7.43 -31.70
N GLY A 7 38.21 6.89 -30.86
CA GLY A 7 38.20 5.64 -30.11
C GLY A 7 37.72 5.97 -28.69
N LEU A 8 36.63 5.33 -28.25
CA LEU A 8 36.10 5.14 -26.89
C LEU A 8 35.94 6.32 -25.91
N GLY A 9 34.75 6.40 -25.33
CA GLY A 9 34.48 7.08 -24.06
C GLY A 9 33.05 6.84 -23.57
N LEU A 10 32.79 5.68 -22.97
CA LEU A 10 31.64 5.51 -22.07
C LEU A 10 31.84 6.47 -20.89
N LEU A 11 30.91 7.41 -20.70
CA LEU A 11 30.71 8.07 -19.42
C LEU A 11 29.25 7.90 -19.03
N ALA A 12 29.02 6.93 -18.15
CA ALA A 12 27.86 6.90 -17.28
C ALA A 12 27.93 8.14 -16.37
N GLY A 13 27.18 9.18 -16.74
CA GLY A 13 26.90 10.31 -15.88
C GLY A 13 25.68 9.99 -15.02
N ALA A 14 25.93 9.60 -13.77
CA ALA A 14 25.02 9.91 -12.68
C ALA A 14 24.84 11.44 -12.56
N TRP A 15 23.96 11.89 -11.65
CA TRP A 15 23.76 13.26 -11.17
C TRP A 15 22.57 14.05 -11.74
N ALA A 16 21.46 14.02 -10.98
CA ALA A 16 20.60 15.14 -10.55
C ALA A 16 19.26 14.52 -10.08
N GLY A 17 18.99 14.34 -8.78
CA GLY A 17 18.95 15.39 -7.77
C GLY A 17 17.49 15.79 -7.54
N TRP A 18 16.79 15.06 -6.67
CA TRP A 18 15.41 15.35 -6.28
C TRP A 18 15.39 16.66 -5.49
N SER A 19 14.61 17.65 -5.93
CA SER A 19 14.50 18.95 -5.26
C SER A 19 13.05 19.30 -5.03
N TRP A 20 12.55 18.97 -3.84
CA TRP A 20 11.53 19.74 -3.13
C TRP A 20 12.06 20.10 -1.75
N LEU A 21 13.32 20.56 -1.69
CA LEU A 21 13.91 21.11 -0.48
C LEU A 21 13.59 22.61 -0.42
N SER A 22 12.63 22.98 0.41
CA SER A 22 12.97 23.98 1.43
C SER A 22 13.40 23.19 2.65
N PRO A 23 14.53 23.53 3.31
CA PRO A 23 14.98 22.79 4.48
C PRO A 23 13.88 22.78 5.54
N PRO A 24 13.60 21.64 6.20
CA PRO A 24 12.74 21.63 7.37
C PRO A 24 13.39 22.48 8.47
N ASP A 25 12.57 23.20 9.24
CA ASP A 25 13.02 23.79 10.51
C ASP A 25 13.57 22.67 11.41
N PRO A 26 14.67 22.89 12.16
CA PRO A 26 15.18 21.89 13.08
C PRO A 26 14.12 21.53 14.13
N VAL A 27 13.74 20.25 14.17
CA VAL A 27 12.91 19.68 15.22
C VAL A 27 13.77 19.26 16.41
N ASP A 28 13.32 19.62 17.61
CA ASP A 28 13.92 19.30 18.90
C ASP A 28 13.80 17.79 19.19
N PRO A 29 14.90 17.03 19.37
CA PRO A 29 14.85 15.61 19.67
C PRO A 29 14.74 15.40 21.17
N THR A 30 13.54 15.52 21.71
CA THR A 30 13.19 14.90 23.00
C THR A 30 11.89 14.13 22.85
N GLU A 31 11.81 12.98 23.52
CA GLU A 31 10.75 11.95 23.49
C GLU A 31 10.95 10.87 22.41
N GLY A 32 11.19 9.59 22.72
CA GLY A 32 11.14 8.85 23.97
C GLY A 32 11.00 7.37 23.60
N VAL A 33 12.12 6.69 23.39
CA VAL A 33 12.17 5.25 23.10
C VAL A 33 12.02 4.49 24.42
N VAL A 34 10.91 3.77 24.58
CA VAL A 34 10.78 2.73 25.62
C VAL A 34 10.99 1.37 24.97
N VAL A 35 12.21 0.86 25.12
CA VAL A 35 12.54 -0.57 24.98
C VAL A 35 12.59 -1.14 26.39
N ALA A 36 11.81 -2.19 26.66
CA ALA A 36 11.99 -3.02 27.84
C ALA A 36 12.32 -4.45 27.38
N SER A 37 13.56 -4.87 27.64
CA SER A 37 14.03 -6.25 27.60
C SER A 37 15.03 -6.45 28.71
N THR A 38 14.75 -7.37 29.63
CA THR A 38 15.63 -8.09 30.55
C THR A 38 14.74 -9.14 31.25
N ALA A 39 15.10 -10.38 31.60
CA ALA A 39 16.40 -11.02 31.84
C ALA A 39 16.14 -12.54 32.13
N THR A 40 16.80 -13.49 31.46
CA THR A 40 17.91 -14.39 31.93
C THR A 40 17.52 -15.73 32.62
N PRO A 41 18.42 -16.74 32.76
CA PRO A 41 18.13 -18.14 32.43
C PRO A 41 18.36 -19.09 33.63
N SER A 42 18.11 -20.40 33.44
CA SER A 42 18.99 -21.52 33.87
C SER A 42 18.26 -22.87 33.89
N GLY A 43 18.91 -23.90 33.36
CA GLY A 43 19.00 -25.17 34.09
C GLY A 43 18.58 -26.46 33.38
N LEU A 44 19.61 -27.27 33.07
CA LEU A 44 19.72 -28.73 33.28
C LEU A 44 19.43 -29.71 32.12
N ARG A 45 20.56 -30.14 31.51
CA ARG A 45 21.10 -31.49 31.18
C ARG A 45 20.32 -32.57 30.39
N PRO A 46 21.06 -33.49 29.72
CA PRO A 46 20.60 -34.34 28.61
C PRO A 46 20.33 -35.81 28.99
N THR A 47 19.65 -36.54 28.10
CA THR A 47 19.71 -38.01 27.99
C THR A 47 19.72 -38.46 26.53
N SER A 48 20.47 -39.54 26.29
CA SER A 48 20.88 -40.12 25.01
C SER A 48 19.83 -41.02 24.33
N ALA A 49 19.97 -41.06 22.99
CA ALA A 49 19.96 -42.22 22.07
C ALA A 49 18.71 -43.11 21.91
N ALA A 50 18.24 -43.24 20.65
CA ALA A 50 18.28 -44.51 19.89
C ALA A 50 17.83 -44.34 18.41
N SER A 51 18.72 -44.76 17.51
CA SER A 51 18.49 -45.57 16.29
C SER A 51 17.34 -45.27 15.32
N HIS A 52 17.69 -44.82 14.10
CA HIS A 52 16.87 -45.04 12.89
C HIS A 52 17.66 -45.88 11.87
N PRO A 53 17.07 -46.94 11.28
CA PRO A 53 17.66 -47.75 10.21
C PRO A 53 17.58 -47.05 8.83
N PRO A 54 18.36 -47.49 7.82
CA PRO A 54 18.41 -46.87 6.50
C PRO A 54 17.44 -47.50 5.48
N GLU A 55 17.23 -46.69 4.41
CA GLU A 55 16.85 -47.03 3.03
C GLU A 55 15.37 -47.27 2.67
N PRO A 56 14.96 -46.68 1.53
CA PRO A 56 14.69 -47.53 0.38
C PRO A 56 15.28 -47.01 -0.95
N THR A 57 15.71 -47.95 -1.79
CA THR A 57 15.97 -47.76 -3.23
C THR A 57 15.26 -48.89 -4.01
N PRO A 58 15.21 -48.86 -5.35
CA PRO A 58 14.18 -48.28 -6.22
C PRO A 58 13.22 -49.33 -6.82
N SER A 59 12.10 -48.91 -7.42
CA SER A 59 11.36 -49.73 -8.38
C SER A 59 10.87 -48.89 -9.55
N VAL A 60 11.52 -49.09 -10.70
CA VAL A 60 11.09 -48.60 -12.01
C VAL A 60 10.12 -49.63 -12.58
N ALA A 61 8.92 -49.19 -12.96
CA ALA A 61 8.07 -49.91 -13.89
C ALA A 61 7.71 -48.98 -15.07
N PRO A 62 7.84 -49.43 -16.32
CA PRO A 62 7.42 -48.69 -17.50
C PRO A 62 5.94 -48.95 -17.78
N GLY A 63 5.16 -47.87 -17.92
CA GLY A 63 3.76 -47.89 -18.30
C GLY A 63 3.47 -46.75 -19.28
N THR A 64 2.96 -47.12 -20.44
CA THR A 64 2.85 -46.36 -21.68
C THR A 64 1.66 -45.39 -21.70
N SER A 65 1.85 -44.27 -22.40
CA SER A 65 0.88 -43.51 -23.22
C SER A 65 -0.20 -42.61 -22.59
N SER A 66 -0.24 -41.39 -23.17
CA SER A 66 -1.40 -40.54 -23.48
C SER A 66 -2.20 -39.98 -22.29
N SER A 67 -2.14 -38.68 -22.03
CA SER A 67 -2.77 -37.69 -22.93
C SER A 67 -2.15 -36.30 -22.75
N VAL A 68 -1.86 -35.66 -23.89
CA VAL A 68 -1.65 -34.22 -23.99
C VAL A 68 -2.98 -33.56 -23.64
N PRO A 69 -3.06 -32.63 -22.66
CA PRO A 69 -4.24 -31.79 -22.55
C PRO A 69 -4.27 -30.91 -23.79
N GLU A 70 -5.25 -31.20 -24.64
CA GLU A 70 -5.77 -30.31 -25.66
C GLU A 70 -5.78 -28.88 -25.14
N ALA A 71 -5.16 -27.98 -25.90
CA ALA A 71 -5.09 -26.57 -25.60
C ALA A 71 -6.50 -26.07 -25.25
N ALA A 72 -6.75 -25.87 -23.96
CA ALA A 72 -7.98 -25.28 -23.47
C ALA A 72 -8.16 -23.97 -24.24
N ALA A 73 -9.20 -23.94 -25.07
CA ALA A 73 -9.63 -22.76 -25.78
C ALA A 73 -9.62 -21.59 -24.80
N ARG A 74 -8.93 -20.50 -25.16
CA ARG A 74 -9.02 -19.24 -24.43
C ARG A 74 -10.49 -18.87 -24.36
N VAL A 75 -11.12 -19.15 -23.22
CA VAL A 75 -12.41 -18.56 -22.89
C VAL A 75 -12.13 -17.08 -22.76
N THR A 76 -12.44 -16.32 -23.81
CA THR A 76 -12.53 -14.86 -23.69
C THR A 76 -13.55 -14.58 -22.59
N PRO A 77 -13.17 -13.97 -21.46
CA PRO A 77 -14.12 -13.62 -20.43
C PRO A 77 -15.14 -12.67 -21.04
N THR A 78 -16.40 -13.08 -21.10
CA THR A 78 -17.48 -12.14 -21.41
C THR A 78 -17.44 -11.05 -20.33
N PRO A 79 -17.36 -9.75 -20.69
CA PRO A 79 -17.37 -8.68 -19.71
C PRO A 79 -18.61 -8.83 -18.84
N ASN A 80 -18.43 -9.05 -17.54
CA ASN A 80 -19.56 -9.15 -16.62
C ASN A 80 -20.16 -7.74 -16.49
N PRO A 81 -21.41 -7.49 -16.95
CA PRO A 81 -22.00 -6.15 -16.98
C PRO A 81 -22.26 -5.55 -15.59
N GLN A 82 -21.96 -6.28 -14.51
CA GLN A 82 -22.04 -5.80 -13.12
C GLN A 82 -20.69 -5.36 -12.54
N GLN A 83 -19.61 -5.33 -13.32
CA GLN A 83 -18.36 -4.72 -12.85
C GLN A 83 -18.52 -3.20 -12.81
N GLY A 84 -18.48 -2.63 -11.61
CA GLY A 84 -18.44 -1.20 -11.42
C GLY A 84 -17.25 -0.57 -12.15
N THR A 85 -17.32 0.74 -12.36
CA THR A 85 -16.27 1.49 -13.08
C THR A 85 -15.81 2.72 -12.32
N ARG A 86 -16.53 3.14 -11.28
CA ARG A 86 -16.28 4.38 -10.56
C ARG A 86 -16.43 4.20 -9.06
N VAL A 87 -15.53 4.83 -8.33
CA VAL A 87 -15.76 5.17 -6.92
C VAL A 87 -16.39 6.55 -6.90
N LEU A 88 -17.55 6.68 -6.25
CA LEU A 88 -18.30 7.92 -6.21
C LEU A 88 -18.01 8.71 -4.94
N ARG A 89 -17.90 8.03 -3.80
CA ARG A 89 -17.83 8.67 -2.49
C ARG A 89 -16.98 7.88 -1.50
N PHE A 90 -16.25 8.61 -0.66
CA PHE A 90 -15.48 8.09 0.46
C PHE A 90 -15.86 8.85 1.73
N GLU A 91 -16.09 8.12 2.82
CA GLU A 91 -16.48 8.69 4.10
C GLU A 91 -15.72 8.03 5.24
N LEU A 92 -15.18 8.86 6.14
CA LEU A 92 -14.64 8.46 7.43
C LEU A 92 -15.44 9.21 8.52
N PRO A 93 -16.53 8.60 9.02
CA PRO A 93 -17.41 9.24 10.01
C PRO A 93 -16.68 9.63 11.31
N SER A 94 -15.72 8.84 11.79
CA SER A 94 -14.98 9.13 13.02
C SER A 94 -14.21 10.45 12.98
N ALA A 95 -13.82 10.91 11.78
CA ALA A 95 -13.14 12.18 11.56
C ALA A 95 -14.07 13.28 11.03
N GLY A 96 -15.37 13.01 10.88
CA GLY A 96 -16.31 13.92 10.20
C GLY A 96 -15.85 14.28 8.78
N TYR A 97 -15.22 13.33 8.09
CA TYR A 97 -14.67 13.50 6.75
C TYR A 97 -15.54 12.78 5.72
N ALA A 98 -15.84 13.47 4.64
CA ALA A 98 -16.50 12.89 3.48
C ALA A 98 -16.08 13.65 2.22
N SER A 99 -15.97 12.92 1.11
CA SER A 99 -15.52 13.47 -0.15
C SER A 99 -16.11 12.72 -1.32
N ASP A 100 -16.37 13.43 -2.42
CA ASP A 100 -16.47 12.82 -3.74
C ASP A 100 -15.12 12.20 -4.11
N VAL A 101 -15.15 11.14 -4.92
CA VAL A 101 -13.95 10.43 -5.33
C VAL A 101 -13.66 10.66 -6.81
N GLY A 102 -12.47 11.18 -7.10
CA GLY A 102 -11.92 11.24 -8.45
C GLY A 102 -11.07 9.99 -8.76
N THR A 103 -10.53 9.93 -9.97
CA THR A 103 -9.60 8.87 -10.39
C THR A 103 -8.25 9.47 -10.73
N MET A 104 -7.18 8.83 -10.27
CA MET A 104 -5.80 9.20 -10.57
C MET A 104 -4.98 7.97 -10.90
N GLU A 105 -3.78 8.21 -11.41
CA GLU A 105 -2.73 7.21 -11.58
C GLU A 105 -1.50 7.65 -10.78
N VAL A 106 -0.62 6.71 -10.46
CA VAL A 106 0.65 7.03 -9.81
C VAL A 106 1.56 7.73 -10.81
N ALA A 107 2.17 8.84 -10.41
CA ALA A 107 3.14 9.53 -11.25
C ALA A 107 4.44 8.71 -11.38
N ASP A 108 5.30 9.11 -12.32
CA ASP A 108 6.63 8.52 -12.47
C ASP A 108 7.36 8.43 -11.12
N LYS A 109 8.05 7.29 -10.89
CA LYS A 109 8.79 6.96 -9.66
C LYS A 109 7.94 6.68 -8.42
N GLY A 110 6.64 6.42 -8.56
CA GLY A 110 5.81 5.96 -7.45
C GLY A 110 5.18 7.06 -6.62
N ALA A 111 5.26 8.32 -7.06
CA ALA A 111 4.75 9.46 -6.32
C ALA A 111 3.20 9.54 -6.41
N ILE A 112 2.56 9.62 -5.24
CA ILE A 112 1.13 9.93 -5.13
C ILE A 112 0.96 11.44 -5.10
N SER A 113 0.45 12.01 -6.19
CA SER A 113 0.14 13.43 -6.31
C SER A 113 -1.32 13.63 -6.72
N PRO A 114 -2.26 13.64 -5.76
CA PRO A 114 -3.66 13.87 -6.06
C PRO A 114 -3.88 15.17 -6.86
N PRO A 115 -4.72 15.17 -7.90
CA PRO A 115 -4.88 16.35 -8.77
C PRO A 115 -5.45 17.61 -8.10
N ASP A 116 -6.15 17.51 -6.98
CA ASP A 116 -6.58 18.67 -6.19
C ASP A 116 -6.65 18.38 -4.68
N PHE A 117 -6.84 19.44 -3.89
CA PHE A 117 -6.91 19.40 -2.43
C PHE A 117 -8.31 19.11 -1.85
N ARG A 118 -9.33 19.04 -2.69
CA ARG A 118 -10.73 18.98 -2.25
C ARG A 118 -11.27 17.57 -2.22
N ARG A 119 -10.71 16.67 -3.05
CA ARG A 119 -11.23 15.32 -3.26
C ARG A 119 -10.32 14.22 -2.73
N THR A 120 -10.94 13.08 -2.44
CA THR A 120 -10.25 11.78 -2.41
C THR A 120 -10.09 11.27 -3.83
N TRP A 121 -9.04 10.50 -4.08
CA TRP A 121 -8.69 9.99 -5.40
C TRP A 121 -8.41 8.51 -5.34
N TRP A 122 -9.15 7.72 -6.12
CA TRP A 122 -8.84 6.32 -6.33
C TRP A 122 -7.67 6.19 -7.31
N ILE A 123 -6.64 5.45 -6.90
CA ILE A 123 -5.43 5.21 -7.68
C ILE A 123 -5.69 3.96 -8.54
N ARG A 124 -6.19 4.14 -9.77
CA ARG A 124 -6.75 3.02 -10.57
C ARG A 124 -5.71 2.09 -11.20
N ASP A 125 -4.48 2.57 -11.34
CA ASP A 125 -3.33 1.80 -11.82
C ASP A 125 -2.64 1.02 -10.69
N ARG A 126 -3.18 1.08 -9.47
CA ARG A 126 -2.77 0.28 -8.32
C ARG A 126 -3.96 -0.44 -7.71
N GLY A 127 -3.82 -1.76 -7.56
CA GLY A 127 -4.88 -2.57 -6.99
C GLY A 127 -6.12 -2.61 -7.87
N VAL A 128 -7.31 -2.67 -7.26
CA VAL A 128 -8.59 -2.82 -7.97
C VAL A 128 -9.67 -1.87 -7.47
N LEU A 129 -10.76 -1.75 -8.24
CA LEU A 129 -11.97 -1.07 -7.81
C LEU A 129 -12.49 -1.71 -6.51
N PRO A 130 -12.85 -0.91 -5.50
CA PRO A 130 -13.44 -1.45 -4.28
C PRO A 130 -14.74 -2.17 -4.62
N SER A 131 -14.82 -3.43 -4.21
CA SER A 131 -16.01 -4.28 -4.38
C SER A 131 -16.00 -5.43 -3.40
N ALA A 132 -17.19 -6.02 -3.15
CA ALA A 132 -17.27 -7.24 -2.35
C ALA A 132 -16.51 -8.43 -2.98
N ALA A 133 -16.33 -8.40 -4.31
CA ALA A 133 -15.62 -9.40 -5.09
C ALA A 133 -14.17 -8.99 -5.43
N ALA A 134 -13.64 -7.92 -4.83
CA ALA A 134 -12.31 -7.41 -5.12
C ALA A 134 -11.25 -8.48 -4.83
N THR A 135 -10.43 -8.79 -5.84
CA THR A 135 -9.36 -9.79 -5.77
C THR A 135 -8.00 -9.20 -5.34
N ASP A 136 -7.97 -7.91 -5.06
CA ASP A 136 -6.78 -7.15 -4.71
C ASP A 136 -7.19 -6.01 -3.75
N THR A 137 -6.21 -5.27 -3.24
CA THR A 137 -6.38 -4.08 -2.40
C THR A 137 -6.89 -2.89 -3.21
N THR A 138 -7.69 -2.03 -2.61
CA THR A 138 -8.06 -0.72 -3.16
C THR A 138 -7.21 0.38 -2.55
N TYR A 139 -6.69 1.28 -3.39
CA TYR A 139 -5.84 2.40 -2.97
C TYR A 139 -6.51 3.75 -3.19
N LEU A 140 -6.59 4.55 -2.14
CA LEU A 140 -7.15 5.90 -2.16
C LEU A 140 -6.15 6.90 -1.60
N ALA A 141 -6.20 8.15 -2.07
CA ALA A 141 -5.36 9.22 -1.55
C ALA A 141 -6.08 10.56 -1.47
N CYS A 142 -5.61 11.45 -0.61
CA CYS A 142 -6.02 12.85 -0.57
C CYS A 142 -4.82 13.73 -0.18
N HIS A 143 -4.90 15.03 -0.49
CA HIS A 143 -3.92 16.00 0.01
C HIS A 143 -4.29 16.54 1.39
N THR A 144 -3.25 16.85 2.16
CA THR A 144 -3.32 17.77 3.30
C THR A 144 -2.42 18.97 3.03
N ASP A 145 -2.71 20.11 3.67
CA ASP A 145 -1.90 21.32 3.58
C ASP A 145 -1.98 22.11 4.89
N ALA A 146 -0.86 22.15 5.63
CA ALA A 146 -0.71 22.88 6.89
C ALA A 146 -1.06 24.38 6.80
N LYS A 147 -0.97 24.98 5.61
CA LYS A 147 -1.20 26.42 5.40
C LYS A 147 -2.65 26.76 5.06
N LYS A 148 -3.52 25.76 4.91
CA LYS A 148 -4.91 25.95 4.48
C LYS A 148 -5.90 25.42 5.52
N ALA A 149 -7.04 26.09 5.63
CA ALA A 149 -8.12 25.66 6.52
C ALA A 149 -8.80 24.39 5.98
N VAL A 150 -9.45 23.64 6.89
CA VAL A 150 -10.22 22.43 6.59
C VAL A 150 -11.34 22.64 5.56
N THR A 151 -11.85 23.85 5.41
CA THR A 151 -12.86 24.19 4.40
C THR A 151 -12.30 24.19 2.98
N ALA A 152 -11.01 24.54 2.83
CA ALA A 152 -10.29 24.52 1.56
C ALA A 152 -9.63 23.16 1.29
N VAL A 153 -9.19 22.47 2.35
CA VAL A 153 -8.55 21.15 2.30
C VAL A 153 -9.22 20.21 3.31
N PRO A 154 -10.35 19.58 2.94
CA PRO A 154 -11.12 18.74 3.86
C PRO A 154 -10.30 17.62 4.52
N CYS A 155 -9.27 17.11 3.84
CA CYS A 155 -8.45 16.03 4.39
C CYS A 155 -7.57 16.47 5.58
N ASN A 156 -7.43 17.77 5.84
CA ASN A 156 -6.78 18.28 7.05
C ASN A 156 -7.51 17.86 8.35
N LYS A 157 -8.76 17.40 8.25
CA LYS A 157 -9.49 16.83 9.40
C LYS A 157 -8.86 15.54 9.91
N VAL A 158 -8.12 14.82 9.08
CA VAL A 158 -7.72 13.43 9.32
C VAL A 158 -6.39 13.39 10.08
N ASN A 159 -6.37 12.72 11.23
CA ASN A 159 -5.16 12.47 12.01
C ASN A 159 -5.32 11.20 12.86
N LEU A 160 -4.23 10.70 13.45
CA LEU A 160 -4.27 9.48 14.25
C LEU A 160 -5.24 9.53 15.44
N GLY A 161 -5.51 10.72 16.00
CA GLY A 161 -6.43 10.90 17.13
C GLY A 161 -7.91 10.72 16.76
N ASN A 162 -8.27 10.76 15.48
CA ASN A 162 -9.67 10.60 15.02
C ASN A 162 -9.84 9.51 13.93
N VAL A 163 -8.82 8.67 13.76
CA VAL A 163 -8.84 7.46 12.93
C VAL A 163 -8.56 6.25 13.83
N PRO A 164 -9.46 5.92 14.79
CA PRO A 164 -9.21 4.80 15.68
C PRO A 164 -9.36 3.46 14.95
N VAL A 165 -8.52 2.50 15.29
CA VAL A 165 -8.75 1.08 14.94
C VAL A 165 -10.12 0.68 15.47
N GLY A 166 -10.88 -0.03 14.65
CA GLY A 166 -12.26 -0.39 14.97
C GLY A 166 -13.32 0.55 14.39
N ALA A 167 -12.96 1.72 13.86
CA ALA A 167 -13.92 2.60 13.19
C ALA A 167 -14.24 2.15 11.75
N ASP A 168 -15.40 2.56 11.27
CA ASP A 168 -15.84 2.26 9.92
C ASP A 168 -15.37 3.32 8.91
N VAL A 169 -15.02 2.87 7.72
CA VAL A 169 -14.88 3.63 6.49
C VAL A 169 -16.00 3.20 5.55
N ARG A 170 -16.63 4.14 4.87
CA ARG A 170 -17.69 3.84 3.90
C ARG A 170 -17.26 4.28 2.51
N VAL A 171 -17.44 3.39 1.54
CA VAL A 171 -17.14 3.64 0.14
C VAL A 171 -18.38 3.36 -0.69
N THR A 172 -18.77 4.32 -1.51
CA THR A 172 -19.86 4.12 -2.49
C THR A 172 -19.24 4.07 -3.87
N THR A 173 -19.51 3.00 -4.61
CA THR A 173 -19.21 2.89 -6.04
C THR A 173 -20.47 3.12 -6.86
N ASP A 174 -20.37 3.02 -8.19
CA ASP A 174 -21.53 3.03 -9.08
C ASP A 174 -22.42 1.78 -8.97
N THR A 175 -21.97 0.73 -8.28
CA THR A 175 -22.67 -0.55 -8.17
C THR A 175 -23.02 -0.96 -6.74
N GLU A 176 -22.30 -0.48 -5.73
CA GLU A 176 -22.46 -0.95 -4.35
C GLU A 176 -22.04 0.09 -3.30
N GLN A 177 -22.51 -0.12 -2.07
CA GLN A 177 -22.04 0.57 -0.88
C GLN A 177 -21.30 -0.45 0.01
N LEU A 178 -20.06 -0.11 0.35
CA LEU A 178 -19.13 -0.98 1.06
C LEU A 178 -18.80 -0.34 2.41
N THR A 179 -18.78 -1.18 3.45
CA THR A 179 -18.26 -0.79 4.76
C THR A 179 -16.97 -1.54 5.02
N TYR A 180 -15.91 -0.77 5.28
CA TYR A 180 -14.61 -1.30 5.70
C TYR A 180 -14.41 -0.96 7.17
N ARG A 181 -13.72 -1.84 7.89
CA ARG A 181 -13.36 -1.66 9.30
C ARG A 181 -11.87 -1.36 9.38
N ILE A 182 -11.49 -0.24 9.98
CA ILE A 182 -10.09 0.13 10.19
C ILE A 182 -9.44 -0.91 11.07
N THR A 183 -8.39 -1.54 10.55
CA THR A 183 -7.56 -2.51 11.26
C THR A 183 -6.25 -1.89 11.70
N ASP A 184 -5.78 -0.85 11.01
CA ASP A 184 -4.56 -0.13 11.38
C ASP A 184 -4.54 1.33 10.91
N ALA A 185 -3.78 2.16 11.63
CA ALA A 185 -3.53 3.56 11.28
C ALA A 185 -2.10 3.93 11.69
N LEU A 186 -1.24 4.13 10.69
CA LEU A 186 0.21 4.19 10.85
C LEU A 186 0.78 5.51 10.37
N LYS A 187 1.93 5.89 10.92
CA LYS A 187 2.83 6.89 10.32
C LYS A 187 3.93 6.16 9.56
N ILE A 188 4.06 6.45 8.27
CA ILE A 188 5.12 5.88 7.41
C ILE A 188 5.97 7.03 6.89
N PRO A 189 7.32 6.98 7.02
CA PRO A 189 8.19 7.99 6.43
C PRO A 189 7.93 8.13 4.93
N ARG A 190 7.97 9.36 4.42
CA ARG A 190 7.70 9.64 2.99
C ARG A 190 8.61 8.86 2.06
N ASP A 191 9.88 8.69 2.44
CA ASP A 191 10.90 8.01 1.64
C ASP A 191 10.70 6.49 1.60
N ASP A 192 10.08 5.92 2.64
CA ASP A 192 9.84 4.47 2.74
C ASP A 192 8.53 4.05 2.06
N PHE A 193 7.56 4.97 1.98
CA PHE A 193 6.20 4.69 1.55
C PHE A 193 6.11 4.04 0.16
N ALA A 194 6.93 4.46 -0.81
CA ALA A 194 6.88 3.93 -2.17
C ALA A 194 7.33 2.45 -2.27
N SER A 195 8.13 1.99 -1.30
CA SER A 195 8.67 0.63 -1.22
C SER A 195 8.04 -0.23 -0.13
N ASP A 196 7.11 0.32 0.66
CA ASP A 196 6.52 -0.39 1.79
C ASP A 196 5.63 -1.55 1.32
N ALA A 197 6.09 -2.79 1.55
CA ALA A 197 5.39 -4.00 1.13
C ALA A 197 4.09 -4.24 1.91
N ALA A 198 3.99 -3.75 3.15
CA ALA A 198 2.76 -3.88 3.94
C ALA A 198 1.64 -3.03 3.32
N VAL A 199 2.00 -1.84 2.81
CA VAL A 199 1.10 -0.94 2.06
C VAL A 199 0.72 -1.56 0.71
N TRP A 200 1.70 -1.93 -0.12
CA TRP A 200 1.48 -2.24 -1.54
C TRP A 200 1.16 -3.70 -1.89
N GLY A 201 0.88 -4.54 -0.89
CA GLY A 201 0.55 -5.95 -1.10
C GLY A 201 -0.81 -6.23 -1.76
N VAL A 202 -0.94 -7.42 -2.37
CA VAL A 202 -2.20 -7.91 -2.93
C VAL A 202 -3.05 -8.59 -1.87
N ASN A 203 -4.14 -7.95 -1.45
CA ASN A 203 -5.02 -8.46 -0.40
C ASN A 203 -6.51 -8.20 -0.75
N PRO A 204 -7.27 -9.25 -1.14
CA PRO A 204 -8.71 -9.16 -1.40
C PRO A 204 -9.49 -8.56 -0.25
N GLY A 205 -10.32 -7.55 -0.53
CA GLY A 205 -11.16 -6.90 0.48
C GLY A 205 -10.44 -5.87 1.34
N ARG A 206 -9.15 -5.60 1.11
CA ARG A 206 -8.41 -4.56 1.82
C ARG A 206 -8.55 -3.21 1.14
N LEU A 207 -8.64 -2.15 1.93
CA LEU A 207 -8.57 -0.76 1.52
C LEU A 207 -7.40 -0.09 2.22
N VAL A 208 -6.61 0.63 1.44
CA VAL A 208 -5.53 1.49 1.92
C VAL A 208 -5.85 2.93 1.53
N TRP A 209 -5.89 3.82 2.52
CA TRP A 209 -6.06 5.25 2.29
C TRP A 209 -4.88 6.02 2.86
N VAL A 210 -4.29 6.89 2.04
CA VAL A 210 -3.07 7.64 2.39
C VAL A 210 -3.26 9.15 2.28
N SER A 211 -2.65 9.88 3.20
CA SER A 211 -2.44 11.33 3.08
C SER A 211 -1.12 11.74 3.71
N CYS A 212 -0.67 12.97 3.46
CA CYS A 212 0.43 13.56 4.20
C CYS A 212 0.03 13.75 5.68
N TYR A 213 0.86 13.31 6.62
CA TYR A 213 0.59 13.50 8.04
C TYR A 213 0.89 14.95 8.46
N LEU A 214 -0.10 15.57 9.12
CA LEU A 214 0.08 16.85 9.79
C LEU A 214 0.23 16.62 11.30
N SER A 215 1.41 16.90 11.83
CA SER A 215 1.67 16.85 13.27
C SER A 215 1.28 18.19 13.88
N GLU A 216 0.22 18.21 14.69
CA GLU A 216 -0.30 19.45 15.30
C GLU A 216 -0.57 20.56 14.28
N GLY A 217 -1.11 20.18 13.12
CA GLY A 217 -1.36 21.11 12.01
C GLY A 217 -0.11 21.54 11.23
N ARG A 218 1.09 21.09 11.61
CA ARG A 218 2.34 21.33 10.88
C ARG A 218 2.66 20.18 9.93
N ARG A 219 3.30 20.50 8.81
CA ARG A 219 3.79 19.48 7.87
C ARG A 219 4.84 18.61 8.56
N SER A 220 4.75 17.30 8.35
CA SER A 220 5.75 16.33 8.78
C SER A 220 6.35 15.57 7.60
N ASP A 221 7.41 14.80 7.89
CA ASP A 221 8.07 13.88 6.96
C ASP A 221 7.38 12.51 6.85
N PHE A 222 6.18 12.39 7.41
CA PHE A 222 5.40 11.17 7.40
C PHE A 222 4.15 11.31 6.52
N ASN A 223 3.71 10.18 6.01
CA ASN A 223 2.34 9.95 5.58
C ASN A 223 1.56 9.32 6.73
N ILE A 224 0.26 9.59 6.81
CA ILE A 224 -0.67 8.75 7.55
C ILE A 224 -1.23 7.74 6.57
N VAL A 225 -1.17 6.46 6.94
CA VAL A 225 -1.72 5.35 6.17
C VAL A 225 -2.77 4.65 7.01
N VAL A 226 -3.98 4.58 6.48
CA VAL A 226 -5.12 3.91 7.10
C VAL A 226 -5.36 2.61 6.34
N ILE A 227 -5.33 1.50 7.06
CA ILE A 227 -5.61 0.16 6.53
C ILE A 227 -6.96 -0.27 7.08
N ALA A 228 -7.85 -0.70 6.19
CA ALA A 228 -9.18 -1.15 6.56
C ALA A 228 -9.56 -2.41 5.77
N GLU A 229 -10.33 -3.29 6.37
CA GLU A 229 -10.77 -4.56 5.78
C GLU A 229 -12.27 -4.55 5.57
N LEU A 230 -12.73 -5.10 4.44
CA LEU A 230 -14.15 -5.15 4.12
C LEU A 230 -14.92 -5.95 5.18
N VAL A 231 -15.98 -5.35 5.72
CA VAL A 231 -16.92 -6.04 6.60
C VAL A 231 -17.80 -6.93 5.74
N ARG A 232 -17.59 -8.24 5.80
CA ARG A 232 -18.46 -9.22 5.14
C ARG A 232 -19.70 -9.46 6.00
N SER A 233 -20.87 -9.28 5.39
CA SER A 233 -22.18 -9.65 5.94
C SER A 233 -22.50 -11.12 5.73
#